data_AF-A0A963J5T4-F1
#
_entry.id   AF-A0A963J5T4-F1
#
_cell.length_a   1.000
_cell.length_b   1.000
_cell.length_c   1.000
_cell.angle_alpha   90.00
_cell.angle_beta   90.00
_cell.angle_gamma   90.00
#
_symmetry.space_group_name_H-M   'P 1'
#
loop_
_entity.id
_entity.type
_entity.pdbx_description
1 polymer ?
#
loop_
_entity_poly.entity_id
_entity_poly.type
_entity_poly.pdbx_seq_one_letter_code
_entity_poly.pdbx_strand_id
1 'polypeptide(L)' 'EKVRVSDMRASVGIGLSWIPPLGPLRVAYAKPVRKFAGDRIQELQFQIGTSF' A
#
# COMPACT_ATOMS: atom_id res chain seq x y z
N GLU A 1 -21.21 -18.48 2.62
CA GLU A 1 -19.75 -18.31 2.78
C GLU A 1 -19.50 -17.44 4.01
N LYS A 2 -18.80 -17.93 5.04
CA LYS A 2 -18.56 -17.16 6.28
C LYS A 2 -17.32 -16.30 6.10
N VAL A 3 -17.50 -15.01 5.83
CA VAL A 3 -16.40 -14.04 5.87
C VAL A 3 -15.90 -13.95 7.31
N ARG A 4 -14.70 -14.48 7.58
CA ARG A 4 -14.07 -14.44 8.90
C ARG A 4 -13.41 -13.07 9.07
N VAL A 5 -14.02 -12.21 9.87
CA VAL A 5 -13.47 -10.88 10.26
C VAL A 5 -12.08 -10.99 10.89
N SER A 6 -11.76 -12.18 11.44
CA SER A 6 -10.44 -12.48 12.00
C SER A 6 -9.33 -12.56 10.96
N ASP A 7 -9.64 -12.78 9.67
CA ASP A 7 -8.64 -12.87 8.59
C ASP A 7 -8.41 -11.52 7.88
N MET A 8 -9.12 -10.45 8.29
CA MET A 8 -8.96 -9.14 7.66
C MET A 8 -7.59 -8.52 7.95
N ARG A 9 -6.89 -8.16 6.87
CA ARG A 9 -5.65 -7.37 6.90
C ARG A 9 -5.98 -5.91 7.12
N ALA A 10 -5.22 -5.26 7.99
CA ALA A 10 -5.32 -3.83 8.23
C ALA A 10 -3.92 -3.24 8.19
N SER A 11 -3.75 -2.11 7.52
CA SER A 11 -2.52 -1.33 7.47
C SER A 11 -2.81 0.14 7.72
N VAL A 12 -1.86 0.83 8.34
CA VAL A 12 -1.90 2.27 8.59
C VAL A 12 -0.64 2.86 7.99
N GLY A 13 -0.80 3.94 7.23
CA GLY A 13 0.29 4.51 6.46
C GLY A 13 0.04 5.93 6.02
N ILE A 14 1.08 6.52 5.45
CA ILE A 14 1.09 7.86 4.87
C ILE A 14 1.33 7.70 3.37
N GLY A 15 0.48 8.32 2.56
CA GLY A 15 0.63 8.38 1.11
C GLY A 15 0.85 9.81 0.66
N LEU A 16 1.95 10.04 -0.07
CA LEU A 16 2.19 11.29 -0.78
C LEU A 16 1.95 11.02 -2.27
N SER A 17 0.93 11.68 -2.83
CA SER A 17 0.67 11.70 -4.26
C SER A 17 0.93 13.11 -4.78
N TRP A 18 1.93 13.25 -5.64
CA TRP A 18 2.17 14.51 -6.33
C TRP A 18 2.18 14.25 -7.83
N ILE A 19 1.63 15.20 -8.59
CA ILE A 19 1.60 15.15 -10.05
C ILE A 19 2.57 16.23 -10.54
N PRO A 20 3.88 15.91 -10.65
CA PRO A 20 4.82 16.82 -11.26
C PRO A 20 4.53 16.94 -12.77
N PRO A 21 4.97 18.01 -13.44
CA PRO A 21 4.78 18.23 -14.88
C PRO A 21 5.32 17.10 -15.77
N LEU A 22 6.17 16.24 -15.20
CA LEU A 22 6.89 15.15 -15.85
C LEU A 22 6.21 13.77 -15.68
N GLY A 23 5.12 13.65 -14.91
CA GLY A 23 4.35 12.40 -14.74
C GLY A 23 3.99 12.08 -13.28
N PRO A 24 2.90 11.35 -13.01
CA PRO A 24 2.40 11.12 -11.64
C PRO A 24 3.39 10.32 -10.79
N LEU A 25 3.72 10.86 -9.61
CA LEU A 25 4.57 10.20 -8.63
C LEU A 25 3.77 9.94 -7.36
N ARG A 26 3.61 8.66 -7.04
CA ARG A 26 2.93 8.21 -5.83
C ARG A 26 3.89 7.45 -4.96
N VAL A 27 4.11 7.94 -3.75
CA VAL A 27 4.88 7.23 -2.72
C VAL A 27 3.94 6.96 -1.56
N ALA A 28 3.73 5.70 -1.23
CA ALA A 28 2.95 5.26 -0.09
C ALA A 28 3.84 4.44 0.84
N TYR A 29 3.92 4.89 2.09
CA TYR A 29 4.58 4.17 3.17
C TYR A 29 3.52 3.68 4.15
N ALA A 30 3.35 2.37 4.29
CA ALA A 30 2.34 1.79 5.16
C ALA A 30 2.90 0.66 6.02
N LYS A 31 2.61 0.73 7.32
CA LYS A 31 2.88 -0.32 8.30
C LYS A 31 1.62 -1.18 8.43
N PRO A 32 1.70 -2.50 8.17
CA PRO A 32 0.56 -3.38 8.45
C PRO A 32 0.39 -3.53 9.96
N VAL A 33 -0.82 -3.23 10.45
CA VAL A 33 -1.24 -3.37 11.85
C VAL A 33 -1.63 -4.82 12.13
N ARG A 34 -2.21 -5.51 11.14
CA ARG A 34 -2.53 -6.95 11.22
C ARG A 34 -1.70 -7.74 10.20
N LYS A 35 -0.64 -8.38 10.69
CA LYS A 35 0.28 -9.24 9.94
C LYS A 35 -0.01 -10.70 10.30
N PHE A 36 0.00 -11.59 9.31
CA PHE A 36 -0.12 -13.03 9.53
C PHE A 36 1.08 -13.71 8.85
N ALA A 37 1.51 -14.86 9.40
CA ALA A 37 2.63 -15.62 8.86
C ALA A 37 2.34 -16.05 7.41
N GLY A 38 3.14 -15.54 6.47
CA GLY A 38 2.96 -15.78 5.02
C GLY A 38 2.63 -14.54 4.19
N ASP A 39 2.37 -13.38 4.81
CA ASP A 39 2.11 -12.16 4.04
C ASP A 39 3.35 -11.51 3.48
N ARG A 40 3.28 -11.17 2.19
CA ARG A 40 4.25 -10.27 1.55
C ARG A 40 3.93 -8.84 1.95
N ILE A 41 4.62 -8.39 2.99
CA ILE A 41 4.50 -7.02 3.48
C ILE A 41 5.38 -6.13 2.59
N GLN A 42 4.76 -5.16 1.92
CA GLN A 42 5.47 -4.12 1.20
C GLN A 42 5.23 -2.78 1.90
N GLU A 43 6.17 -2.41 2.77
CA GLU A 43 6.04 -1.21 3.62
C GLU A 43 6.21 0.08 2.82
N LEU A 44 6.99 0.06 1.74
CA LEU A 44 7.18 1.18 0.82
C LEU A 44 6.71 0.80 -0.58
N GLN A 45 5.71 1.52 -1.09
CA GLN A 45 5.23 1.43 -2.45
C GLN A 45 5.50 2.74 -3.15
N PHE A 46 6.27 2.72 -4.23
CA PHE A 46 6.46 3.88 -5.08
C PHE A 46 6.03 3.52 -6.49
N GLN A 47 5.25 4.41 -7.10
CA GLN A 47 4.80 4.31 -8.47
C GLN A 47 5.29 5.58 -9.17
N ILE A 48 6.26 5.40 -10.06
CA ILE A 48 6.79 6.46 -10.92
C ILE A 48 6.16 6.22 -12.29
N GLY A 49 5.16 7.02 -12.65
CA GLY A 49 4.48 6.88 -13.93
C GLY A 49 5.27 7.54 -15.06
N THR A 50 5.76 6.74 -16.00
CA THR A 50 5.20 6.85 -17.36
C THR A 50 4.14 5.77 -17.43
N SER A 51 2.87 6.16 -17.55
CA SER A 51 1.73 5.25 -17.52
C SER A 51 1.77 4.28 -18.69
N PHE A 52 2.23 3.03 -18.50
CA PHE A 52 1.91 1.87 -19.34
C PHE A 52 2.00 0.58 -18.52
#